data_AF-A0A453GM08-F1
#
_entry.id   AF-A0A453GM08-F1
#
_cell.length_a   1.000
_cell.length_b   1.000
_cell.length_c   1.000
_cell.angle_alpha   90.00
_cell.angle_beta   90.00
_cell.angle_gamma   90.00
#
_symmetry.space_group_name_H-M   'P 1'
#
loop_
_entity.id
_entity.type
_entity.pdbx_description
1 polymer ?
#
loop_
_entity_poly.entity_id
_entity_poly.type
_entity_poly.pdbx_seq_one_letter_code
_entity_poly.pdbx_strand_id
1 'polypeptide(L)'
;YKISADMQLDYESDPPLDDAKSLEKVSTLNGAVSQLASDFDRDSNLCLERFSRTRRASVISTGSLKLDLALGIGGLPKGRMVEIFGKESSGKTTLALHVIKEAQKNGGYCAYIDAENAFNTSFAEEVGVDIDKLLIAQPDSAENSLSIVNTLVGGSIDVVVVDSVAALIPKCELEGEIYMKFKDAQSRLMTRALRKIQYTLSRSETLIIFVNQRLEQSGAQIHLLGSTRR
;
A
#
# COMPACT_ATOMS: atom_id res chain seq x y z
N TYR A 1 8.31 -7.28 -63.34
CA TYR A 1 9.28 -6.60 -62.46
C TYR A 1 9.75 -7.57 -61.39
N LYS A 2 10.93 -8.15 -61.57
CA LYS A 2 11.70 -8.81 -60.50
C LYS A 2 12.34 -7.69 -59.68
N ILE A 3 12.08 -7.65 -58.38
CA ILE A 3 12.90 -6.89 -57.44
C ILE A 3 13.32 -7.85 -56.34
N SER A 4 14.62 -7.81 -56.11
CA SER A 4 15.46 -8.73 -55.39
C SER A 4 15.09 -8.85 -53.92
N ALA A 5 15.12 -10.08 -53.43
CA ALA A 5 15.39 -10.35 -52.03
C ALA A 5 16.83 -9.92 -51.75
N ASP A 6 17.01 -9.02 -50.78
CA ASP A 6 18.18 -8.90 -49.91
C ASP A 6 17.92 -7.73 -48.95
N MET A 7 17.20 -8.02 -47.86
CA MET A 7 17.24 -7.20 -46.65
C MET A 7 17.80 -8.10 -45.56
N GLN A 8 19.12 -8.16 -45.51
CA GLN A 8 19.86 -8.78 -44.41
C GLN A 8 19.57 -7.97 -43.15
N LEU A 9 18.90 -8.60 -42.19
CA LEU A 9 18.79 -8.12 -40.81
C LEU A 9 20.14 -8.41 -40.14
N ASP A 10 20.95 -7.37 -39.98
CA ASP A 10 22.17 -7.41 -39.18
C ASP A 10 21.79 -7.59 -37.70
N TYR A 11 21.61 -8.85 -37.28
CA TYR A 11 21.71 -9.22 -35.88
C TYR A 11 23.19 -9.11 -35.49
N GLU A 12 23.58 -7.93 -35.04
CA GLU A 12 24.81 -7.75 -34.29
C GLU A 12 24.71 -8.63 -33.04
N SER A 13 25.39 -9.78 -33.07
CA SER A 13 25.44 -10.71 -31.95
C SER A 13 26.05 -9.99 -30.75
N ASP A 14 25.31 -9.88 -29.64
CA ASP A 14 25.86 -9.44 -28.37
C ASP A 14 27.17 -10.21 -28.11
N PRO A 15 28.27 -9.53 -27.74
CA PRO A 15 29.55 -10.20 -27.50
C PRO A 15 29.36 -11.29 -26.44
N PRO A 16 30.09 -12.42 -26.55
CA PRO A 16 29.94 -13.54 -25.62
C PRO A 16 30.11 -13.03 -24.19
N LEU A 17 29.15 -13.40 -23.32
CA LEU A 17 29.19 -13.13 -21.89
C LEU A 17 30.55 -13.58 -21.36
N ASP A 18 31.35 -12.60 -20.94
CA ASP A 18 32.71 -12.79 -20.43
C ASP A 18 32.60 -13.51 -19.08
N ASP A 19 32.58 -14.85 -19.10
CA ASP A 19 32.36 -15.73 -17.95
C ASP A 19 33.32 -15.42 -16.78
N ALA A 20 34.51 -14.88 -17.10
CA ALA A 20 35.47 -14.43 -16.11
C ALA A 20 34.97 -13.22 -15.30
N LYS A 21 34.29 -12.26 -15.93
CA LYS A 21 33.73 -11.07 -15.26
C LYS A 21 32.47 -11.39 -14.45
N SER A 22 31.67 -12.36 -14.88
CA SER A 22 30.51 -12.83 -14.10
C SER A 22 30.96 -13.59 -12.86
N LEU A 23 31.99 -14.43 -12.97
CA LEU A 23 32.64 -15.12 -11.83
C LEU A 23 33.28 -14.15 -10.83
N GLU A 24 33.98 -13.11 -11.31
CA GLU A 24 34.58 -12.08 -10.45
C GLU A 24 33.53 -11.25 -9.72
N LYS A 25 32.42 -10.90 -10.39
CA LYS A 25 31.26 -10.24 -9.75
C LYS A 25 30.61 -11.12 -8.68
N VAL A 26 30.46 -12.41 -8.94
CA VAL A 26 29.89 -13.35 -7.95
C VAL A 26 30.82 -13.52 -6.75
N SER A 27 32.14 -13.56 -6.96
CA SER A 27 33.10 -13.69 -5.85
C SER A 27 33.13 -12.44 -4.96
N THR A 28 33.13 -11.25 -5.57
CA THR A 28 33.06 -9.96 -4.84
C THR A 28 31.74 -9.81 -4.09
N LEU A 29 30.62 -10.20 -4.70
CA LEU A 29 29.32 -10.23 -4.02
C LEU A 29 29.32 -11.19 -2.83
N ASN A 30 29.86 -12.40 -2.99
CA ASN A 30 29.92 -13.39 -1.91
C ASN A 30 30.80 -12.93 -0.73
N GLY A 31 31.91 -12.23 -1.03
CA GLY A 31 32.77 -11.62 -0.02
C GLY A 31 32.05 -10.54 0.79
N ALA A 32 31.34 -9.62 0.11
CA ALA A 32 30.55 -8.59 0.75
C ALA A 32 29.38 -9.17 1.59
N VAL A 33 28.69 -10.19 1.07
CA VAL A 33 27.61 -10.88 1.82
C VAL A 33 28.15 -11.57 3.07
N SER A 34 29.35 -12.16 3.00
CA SER A 34 29.98 -12.81 4.15
C SER A 34 30.39 -11.83 5.25
N GLN A 35 30.88 -10.64 4.89
CA GLN A 35 31.17 -9.56 5.85
C GLN A 35 29.89 -9.01 6.49
N LEU A 36 28.83 -8.83 5.71
CA LEU A 36 27.54 -8.41 6.26
C LEU A 36 26.92 -9.49 7.16
N ALA A 37 27.11 -10.77 6.86
CA ALA A 37 26.61 -11.85 7.69
C ALA A 37 27.34 -11.96 9.05
N SER A 38 28.58 -11.45 9.18
CA SER A 38 29.27 -11.35 10.47
C SER A 38 28.87 -10.13 11.29
N ASP A 39 28.55 -9.02 10.61
CA ASP A 39 28.25 -7.74 11.25
C ASP A 39 26.78 -7.61 11.68
N PHE A 40 25.88 -8.36 11.03
CA PHE A 40 24.46 -8.34 11.34
C PHE A 40 24.03 -9.61 12.09
N ASP A 41 23.25 -9.42 13.16
CA ASP A 41 22.73 -10.46 14.06
C ASP A 41 22.01 -11.60 13.30
N ARG A 42 21.80 -12.76 13.94
CA ARG A 42 21.16 -13.97 13.36
C ARG A 42 19.78 -13.73 12.71
N ASP A 43 19.16 -12.58 12.95
CA ASP A 43 17.90 -12.13 12.34
C ASP A 43 18.05 -11.46 10.96
N SER A 44 19.28 -11.09 10.57
CA SER A 44 19.58 -10.56 9.24
C SER A 44 19.59 -11.70 8.23
N ASN A 45 18.44 -11.89 7.59
CA ASN A 45 18.22 -12.92 6.59
C ASN A 45 18.90 -12.56 5.25
N LEU A 46 20.20 -12.27 5.25
CA LEU A 46 21.03 -12.03 4.08
C LEU A 46 21.30 -13.35 3.36
N CYS A 47 20.40 -13.74 2.48
CA CYS A 47 20.55 -14.94 1.65
C CYS A 47 20.11 -14.62 0.21
N LEU A 48 21.06 -14.69 -0.73
CA LEU A 48 20.84 -14.40 -2.16
C LEU A 48 19.80 -15.36 -2.78
N GLU A 49 19.77 -16.62 -2.34
CA GLU A 49 18.77 -17.62 -2.78
C GLU A 49 17.34 -17.31 -2.29
N ARG A 50 17.19 -16.61 -1.16
CA ARG A 50 15.85 -16.16 -0.69
C ARG A 50 15.29 -14.99 -1.50
N PHE A 51 16.11 -14.29 -2.27
CA PHE A 51 15.67 -13.28 -3.23
C PHE A 51 15.17 -13.90 -4.55
N SER A 52 15.69 -15.07 -4.96
CA SER A 52 15.32 -15.72 -6.23
C SER A 52 14.10 -16.64 -6.11
N ARG A 53 13.81 -17.19 -4.93
CA ARG A 53 12.52 -17.83 -4.68
C ARG A 53 11.44 -16.76 -4.64
N THR A 54 10.56 -16.76 -5.64
CA THR A 54 9.25 -16.11 -5.56
C THR A 54 8.54 -16.61 -4.31
N ARG A 55 8.70 -15.93 -3.18
CA ARG A 55 7.79 -16.10 -2.05
C ARG A 55 6.45 -15.67 -2.61
N ARG A 56 5.53 -16.61 -2.86
CA ARG A 56 4.14 -16.24 -3.06
C ARG A 56 3.75 -15.51 -1.79
N ALA A 57 3.60 -14.18 -1.89
CA ALA A 57 3.16 -13.39 -0.76
C ALA A 57 1.81 -13.94 -0.31
N SER A 58 1.60 -14.06 1.00
CA SER A 58 0.25 -14.32 1.50
C SER A 58 -0.63 -13.14 1.07
N VAL A 59 -1.78 -13.42 0.45
CA VAL A 59 -2.67 -12.41 -0.11
C VAL A 59 -4.09 -12.58 0.39
N ILE A 60 -4.86 -11.50 0.35
CA ILE A 60 -6.30 -11.47 0.56
C ILE A 60 -6.95 -11.09 -0.77
N SER A 61 -7.89 -11.90 -1.25
CA SER A 61 -8.62 -11.60 -2.49
C SER A 61 -9.36 -10.28 -2.38
N THR A 62 -9.43 -9.54 -3.48
CA THR A 62 -10.24 -8.32 -3.58
C THR A 62 -11.73 -8.58 -3.72
N GLY A 63 -12.15 -9.84 -3.84
CA GLY A 63 -13.51 -10.24 -4.23
C GLY A 63 -13.80 -10.05 -5.73
N SER A 64 -12.85 -9.53 -6.50
CA SER A 64 -12.95 -9.33 -7.94
C SER A 64 -11.87 -10.13 -8.67
N LEU A 65 -12.29 -11.17 -9.39
CA LEU A 65 -11.39 -12.02 -10.17
C LEU A 65 -10.52 -11.21 -11.15
N LYS A 66 -11.10 -10.20 -11.80
CA LYS A 66 -10.37 -9.35 -12.75
C LYS A 66 -9.28 -8.54 -12.06
N LEU A 67 -9.57 -8.01 -10.87
CA LEU A 67 -8.60 -7.20 -10.12
C LEU A 67 -7.48 -8.07 -9.54
N ASP A 68 -7.83 -9.24 -8.99
CA ASP A 68 -6.85 -10.20 -8.47
C ASP A 68 -5.87 -10.66 -9.55
N LEU A 69 -6.37 -10.91 -10.77
CA LEU A 69 -5.54 -11.23 -11.93
C LEU A 69 -4.68 -10.03 -12.35
N ALA A 70 -5.24 -8.82 -12.40
CA ALA A 70 -4.51 -7.62 -12.77
C ALA A 70 -3.37 -7.26 -11.79
N LEU A 71 -3.53 -7.60 -10.50
CA LEU A 71 -2.48 -7.43 -9.49
C LEU A 71 -1.31 -8.43 -9.67
N GLY A 72 -1.48 -9.48 -10.47
CA GLY A 72 -0.44 -10.47 -10.78
C GLY A 72 -0.06 -11.43 -9.64
N ILE A 73 -0.45 -11.11 -8.41
CA ILE A 73 -0.22 -11.93 -7.21
C ILE A 73 -1.51 -12.57 -6.66
N GLY A 74 -2.66 -12.32 -7.28
CA GLY A 74 -3.95 -12.94 -6.91
C GLY A 74 -4.70 -12.26 -5.77
N GLY A 75 -4.30 -11.05 -5.36
CA GLY A 75 -4.97 -10.28 -4.31
C GLY A 75 -4.08 -9.21 -3.70
N LEU A 76 -4.50 -8.65 -2.57
CA LEU A 76 -3.74 -7.66 -1.80
C LEU A 76 -2.75 -8.35 -0.85
N PRO A 77 -1.48 -7.92 -0.80
CA PRO A 77 -0.45 -8.60 -0.02
C PRO A 77 -0.61 -8.33 1.48
N LYS A 78 -0.66 -9.41 2.28
CA LYS A 78 -0.58 -9.34 3.75
C LYS A 78 0.77 -8.76 4.20
N GLY A 79 0.79 -8.13 5.38
CA GLY A 79 1.97 -7.46 5.95
C GLY A 79 2.33 -6.15 5.25
N ARG A 80 1.39 -5.54 4.52
CA ARG A 80 1.59 -4.30 3.73
C ARG A 80 0.44 -3.31 3.94
N MET A 81 0.74 -2.05 3.65
CA MET A 81 -0.26 -0.98 3.53
C MET A 81 -0.64 -0.85 2.05
N VAL A 82 -1.93 -0.72 1.78
CA VAL A 82 -2.50 -0.48 0.46
C VAL A 82 -3.36 0.78 0.53
N GLU A 83 -3.32 1.60 -0.51
CA GLU A 83 -4.20 2.77 -0.65
C GLU A 83 -5.19 2.54 -1.78
N ILE A 84 -6.48 2.72 -1.49
CA ILE A 84 -7.56 2.74 -2.47
C ILE A 84 -8.04 4.19 -2.58
N PHE A 85 -7.77 4.80 -3.72
CA PHE A 85 -8.04 6.22 -3.96
C PHE A 85 -8.80 6.44 -5.27
N GLY A 86 -9.64 7.47 -5.30
CA GLY A 86 -10.55 7.72 -6.40
C GLY A 86 -11.53 8.85 -6.12
N LYS A 87 -12.36 9.18 -7.11
CA LYS A 87 -13.43 10.17 -6.95
C LYS A 87 -14.45 9.71 -5.90
N GLU A 88 -15.23 10.64 -5.37
CA GLU A 88 -16.40 10.30 -4.57
C GLU A 88 -17.32 9.33 -5.33
N SER A 89 -17.94 8.41 -4.61
CA SER A 89 -18.83 7.38 -5.16
C SER A 89 -18.22 6.45 -6.23
N SER A 90 -16.88 6.38 -6.33
CA SER A 90 -16.20 5.45 -7.26
C SER A 90 -16.12 4.00 -6.77
N GLY A 91 -16.82 3.64 -5.68
CA GLY A 91 -16.82 2.28 -5.12
C GLY A 91 -15.63 1.93 -4.21
N LYS A 92 -14.91 2.93 -3.66
CA LYS A 92 -13.73 2.71 -2.78
C LYS A 92 -14.09 1.90 -1.53
N THR A 93 -15.08 2.38 -0.77
CA THR A 93 -15.60 1.73 0.43
C THR A 93 -16.18 0.37 0.09
N THR A 94 -16.91 0.25 -1.02
CA THR A 94 -17.44 -1.04 -1.51
C THR A 94 -16.32 -2.05 -1.74
N LEU A 95 -15.22 -1.66 -2.40
CA LEU A 95 -14.06 -2.53 -2.60
C LEU A 95 -13.40 -2.93 -1.27
N ALA A 96 -13.26 -1.99 -0.34
CA ALA A 96 -12.71 -2.26 0.99
C ALA A 96 -13.57 -3.28 1.77
N LEU A 97 -14.90 -3.13 1.71
CA LEU A 97 -15.85 -4.08 2.32
C LEU A 97 -15.78 -5.47 1.67
N HIS A 98 -15.58 -5.56 0.34
CA HIS A 98 -15.34 -6.84 -0.32
C HIS A 98 -14.06 -7.53 0.15
N VAL A 99 -12.98 -6.78 0.38
CA VAL A 99 -11.74 -7.34 0.95
C VAL A 99 -11.97 -7.86 2.37
N ILE A 100 -12.71 -7.11 3.21
CA ILE A 100 -13.10 -7.56 4.55
C ILE A 100 -13.88 -8.86 4.48
N LYS A 101 -14.91 -8.93 3.61
CA LYS A 101 -15.72 -10.13 3.40
C LYS A 101 -14.86 -11.34 3.04
N GLU A 102 -13.93 -11.21 2.08
CA GLU A 102 -13.07 -12.33 1.68
C GLU A 102 -12.10 -12.73 2.80
N ALA A 103 -11.62 -11.79 3.63
CA ALA A 103 -10.83 -12.12 4.82
C ALA A 103 -11.66 -12.89 5.87
N GLN A 104 -12.87 -12.43 6.19
CA GLN A 104 -13.77 -13.08 7.14
C GLN A 104 -14.20 -14.47 6.68
N LYS A 105 -14.47 -14.65 5.37
CA LYS A 105 -14.78 -15.95 4.77
C LYS A 105 -13.66 -16.98 4.98
N ASN A 106 -12.41 -16.52 5.05
CA ASN A 106 -11.26 -17.35 5.35
C ASN A 106 -10.99 -17.50 6.87
N GLY A 107 -11.93 -17.06 7.72
CA GLY A 107 -11.83 -17.13 9.18
C GLY A 107 -10.99 -16.02 9.81
N GLY A 108 -10.62 -14.99 9.06
CA GLY A 108 -9.81 -13.88 9.54
C GLY A 108 -10.58 -12.82 10.32
N TYR A 109 -9.89 -12.12 11.21
CA TYR A 109 -10.46 -11.01 11.98
C TYR A 109 -10.25 -9.68 11.26
N CYS A 110 -11.27 -8.82 11.25
CA CYS A 110 -11.22 -7.55 10.53
C CYS A 110 -11.60 -6.38 11.44
N ALA A 111 -11.04 -5.21 11.14
CA ALA A 111 -11.44 -3.95 11.75
C ALA A 111 -11.72 -2.86 10.71
N TYR A 112 -12.63 -1.98 11.06
CA TYR A 112 -13.00 -0.79 10.31
C TYR A 112 -12.86 0.43 11.20
N ILE A 113 -11.97 1.34 10.81
CA ILE A 113 -11.76 2.63 11.46
C ILE A 113 -12.53 3.67 10.64
N ASP A 114 -13.71 4.03 11.13
CA ASP A 114 -14.62 5.01 10.52
C ASP A 114 -14.25 6.41 11.03
N ALA A 115 -13.30 7.04 10.34
CA ALA A 115 -12.90 8.42 10.62
C ALA A 115 -13.88 9.44 10.03
N GLU A 116 -14.63 9.08 8.99
CA GLU A 116 -15.65 9.95 8.37
C GLU A 116 -17.00 9.92 9.11
N ASN A 117 -17.18 9.04 10.11
CA ASN A 117 -18.46 8.79 10.79
C ASN A 117 -19.60 8.50 9.79
N ALA A 118 -19.27 7.80 8.71
CA ALA A 118 -20.15 7.56 7.56
C ALA A 118 -20.38 6.06 7.30
N PHE A 119 -19.93 5.18 8.20
CA PHE A 119 -20.10 3.75 8.04
C PHE A 119 -21.58 3.34 8.08
N ASN A 120 -22.02 2.59 7.07
CA ASN A 120 -23.37 2.05 6.98
C ASN A 120 -23.37 0.54 7.21
N THR A 121 -23.84 0.12 8.38
CA THR A 121 -23.90 -1.29 8.77
C THR A 121 -24.77 -2.13 7.84
N SER A 122 -25.97 -1.66 7.49
CA SER A 122 -26.89 -2.41 6.61
C SER A 122 -26.29 -2.62 5.22
N PHE A 123 -25.61 -1.61 4.67
CA PHE A 123 -24.92 -1.76 3.39
C PHE A 123 -23.76 -2.77 3.46
N ALA A 124 -23.00 -2.77 4.56
CA ALA A 124 -21.94 -3.75 4.76
C ALA A 124 -22.48 -5.19 4.88
N GLU A 125 -23.62 -5.39 5.54
CA GLU A 125 -24.34 -6.68 5.57
C GLU A 125 -24.79 -7.11 4.17
N GLU A 126 -25.34 -6.19 3.38
CA GLU A 126 -25.76 -6.46 2.00
C GLU A 126 -24.59 -6.90 1.10
N VAL A 127 -23.39 -6.32 1.30
CA VAL A 127 -22.16 -6.77 0.64
C VAL A 127 -21.77 -8.19 1.07
N GLY A 128 -22.17 -8.60 2.28
CA GLY A 128 -21.93 -9.91 2.88
C GLY A 128 -20.81 -9.91 3.93
N VAL A 129 -20.57 -8.77 4.57
CA VAL A 129 -19.66 -8.66 5.73
C VAL A 129 -20.39 -9.18 6.98
N ASP A 130 -19.68 -9.97 7.79
CA ASP A 130 -20.16 -10.42 9.10
C ASP A 130 -19.93 -9.31 10.13
N ILE A 131 -20.97 -8.53 10.40
CA ILE A 131 -20.91 -7.37 11.31
C ILE A 131 -20.61 -7.77 12.75
N ASP A 132 -21.14 -8.91 13.20
CA ASP A 132 -20.94 -9.39 14.57
C ASP A 132 -19.46 -9.68 14.85
N LYS A 133 -18.69 -10.00 13.80
CA LYS A 133 -17.23 -10.24 13.88
C LYS A 133 -16.38 -9.08 13.35
N LEU A 134 -16.98 -7.95 13.00
CA LEU A 134 -16.25 -6.77 12.53
C LEU A 134 -16.00 -5.80 13.70
N LEU A 135 -14.74 -5.51 13.99
CA LEU A 135 -14.40 -4.49 14.97
C LEU A 135 -14.54 -3.10 14.34
N ILE A 136 -15.53 -2.32 14.78
CA ILE A 136 -15.77 -0.96 14.29
C ILE A 136 -15.29 0.04 15.34
N ALA A 137 -14.48 1.02 14.95
CA ALA A 137 -14.05 2.12 15.81
C ALA A 137 -14.32 3.46 15.14
N GLN A 138 -14.88 4.40 15.92
CA GLN A 138 -15.12 5.80 15.55
C GLN A 138 -14.25 6.70 16.44
N PRO A 139 -12.99 6.94 16.05
CA PRO A 139 -12.06 7.72 16.86
C PRO A 139 -12.26 9.22 16.71
N ASP A 140 -12.06 9.96 17.82
CA ASP A 140 -12.21 11.42 17.84
C ASP A 140 -11.03 12.19 17.22
N SER A 141 -9.90 11.54 16.92
CA SER A 141 -8.70 12.21 16.40
C SER A 141 -7.78 11.27 15.60
N ALA A 142 -6.95 11.85 14.73
CA ALA A 142 -5.95 11.12 13.94
C ALA A 142 -5.00 10.29 14.80
N GLU A 143 -4.50 10.84 15.91
CA GLU A 143 -3.62 10.16 16.85
C GLU A 143 -4.29 8.93 17.45
N ASN A 144 -5.56 9.05 17.84
CA ASN A 144 -6.35 7.95 18.37
C ASN A 144 -6.54 6.87 17.28
N SER A 145 -6.94 7.25 16.07
CA SER A 145 -7.11 6.33 14.93
C SER A 145 -5.83 5.52 14.68
N LEU A 146 -4.69 6.19 14.55
CA LEU A 146 -3.42 5.55 14.23
C LEU A 146 -2.87 4.71 15.41
N SER A 147 -3.20 5.08 16.65
CA SER A 147 -2.88 4.29 17.84
C SER A 147 -3.69 2.98 17.89
N ILE A 148 -4.99 3.04 17.55
CA ILE A 148 -5.84 1.85 17.42
C ILE A 148 -5.28 0.94 16.34
N VAL A 149 -5.01 1.47 15.14
CA VAL A 149 -4.39 0.71 14.03
C VAL A 149 -3.10 0.02 14.48
N ASN A 150 -2.19 0.76 15.13
CA ASN A 150 -0.92 0.19 15.60
C ASN A 150 -1.12 -0.95 16.62
N THR A 151 -2.11 -0.82 17.50
CA THR A 151 -2.44 -1.85 18.50
C THR A 151 -3.01 -3.10 17.84
N LEU A 152 -3.95 -2.92 16.90
CA LEU A 152 -4.60 -4.03 16.20
C LEU A 152 -3.63 -4.84 15.33
N VAL A 153 -2.67 -4.16 14.67
CA VAL A 153 -1.60 -4.83 13.90
C VAL A 153 -0.74 -5.74 14.79
N GLY A 154 -0.58 -5.41 16.07
CA GLY A 154 0.08 -6.29 17.05
C GLY A 154 -0.81 -7.44 17.56
N GLY A 155 -2.12 -7.38 17.32
CA GLY A 155 -3.15 -8.24 17.91
C GLY A 155 -3.69 -9.35 17.01
N SER A 156 -2.96 -9.77 15.98
CA SER A 156 -3.37 -10.85 15.04
C SER A 156 -4.62 -10.56 14.20
N ILE A 157 -4.85 -9.29 13.84
CA ILE A 157 -5.92 -8.94 12.90
C ILE A 157 -5.47 -9.16 11.45
N ASP A 158 -6.36 -9.62 10.57
CA ASP A 158 -6.04 -9.88 9.16
C ASP A 158 -6.18 -8.64 8.30
N VAL A 159 -7.25 -7.84 8.51
CA VAL A 159 -7.52 -6.64 7.72
C VAL A 159 -7.90 -5.48 8.64
N VAL A 160 -7.30 -4.32 8.40
CA VAL A 160 -7.71 -3.04 8.99
C VAL A 160 -8.00 -2.06 7.87
N VAL A 161 -9.24 -1.58 7.78
CA VAL A 161 -9.63 -0.49 6.86
C VAL A 161 -9.65 0.82 7.65
N VAL A 162 -9.10 1.88 7.06
CA VAL A 162 -9.19 3.25 7.58
C VAL A 162 -9.91 4.10 6.54
N ASP A 163 -11.16 4.47 6.83
CA ASP A 163 -12.01 5.27 5.94
C ASP A 163 -12.39 6.61 6.61
N SER A 164 -11.84 7.75 6.21
CA SER A 164 -10.81 7.96 5.19
C SER A 164 -9.61 8.73 5.74
N VAL A 165 -8.49 8.70 5.02
CA VAL A 165 -7.28 9.43 5.40
C VAL A 165 -7.52 10.94 5.52
N ALA A 166 -8.39 11.49 4.67
CA ALA A 166 -8.71 12.92 4.67
C ALA A 166 -9.37 13.37 5.99
N ALA A 167 -10.10 12.46 6.65
CA ALA A 167 -10.77 12.72 7.92
C ALA A 167 -9.86 12.54 9.15
N LEU A 168 -8.59 12.17 8.97
CA LEU A 168 -7.63 12.08 10.08
C LEU A 168 -7.14 13.48 10.49
N ILE A 169 -7.91 14.16 11.33
CA ILE A 169 -7.59 15.49 11.88
C ILE A 169 -6.79 15.35 13.19
N PRO A 170 -5.62 16.02 13.32
CA PRO A 170 -4.83 16.02 14.56
C PRO A 170 -5.57 16.65 15.74
N LYS A 171 -5.32 16.17 16.98
CA LYS A 171 -5.93 16.75 18.20
C LYS A 171 -5.68 18.23 18.34
N CYS A 172 -4.47 18.69 18.03
CA CYS A 172 -4.14 20.11 18.15
C CYS A 172 -4.96 21.00 17.20
N GLU A 173 -5.40 20.46 16.06
CA GLU A 173 -6.28 21.17 15.12
C GLU A 173 -7.74 21.14 15.58
N LEU A 174 -8.19 20.05 16.20
CA LEU A 174 -9.53 19.93 16.78
C LEU A 174 -9.74 20.85 18.01
N GLU A 175 -8.72 20.96 18.86
CA GLU A 175 -8.74 21.79 20.07
C GLU A 175 -8.38 23.26 19.77
N GLY A 176 -7.80 23.52 18.60
CA GLY A 176 -7.36 24.84 18.18
C GLY A 176 -8.52 25.75 17.76
N GLU A 177 -8.28 27.07 17.83
CA GLU A 177 -9.24 28.03 17.31
C GLU A 177 -9.27 27.99 15.77
N ILE A 178 -10.45 28.20 15.16
CA ILE A 178 -10.69 28.03 13.70
C ILE A 178 -9.70 28.84 12.83
N TYR A 179 -9.20 29.98 13.33
CA TYR A 179 -8.28 30.84 12.59
C TYR A 179 -6.79 30.49 12.78
N MET A 180 -6.46 29.54 13.66
CA MET A 180 -5.10 29.07 13.85
C MET A 180 -4.64 28.23 12.66
N LYS A 181 -3.43 28.49 12.18
CA LYS A 181 -2.85 27.76 11.05
C LYS A 181 -1.95 26.64 11.56
N PHE A 182 -2.43 25.41 11.52
CA PHE A 182 -1.66 24.21 11.83
C PHE A 182 -0.91 23.69 10.59
N LYS A 183 0.07 24.46 10.10
CA LYS A 183 0.87 24.04 8.94
C LYS A 183 1.55 22.69 9.22
N ASP A 184 1.42 21.75 8.29
CA ASP A 184 2.02 20.41 8.26
C ASP A 184 1.83 19.52 9.49
N ALA A 185 0.89 19.84 10.40
CA ALA A 185 0.64 19.04 11.59
C ALA A 185 0.26 17.60 11.23
N GLN A 186 -0.69 17.47 10.30
CA GLN A 186 -1.16 16.18 9.78
C GLN A 186 -0.03 15.39 9.08
N SER A 187 0.74 16.01 8.19
CA SER A 187 1.84 15.34 7.46
C SER A 187 2.94 14.84 8.40
N ARG A 188 3.29 15.62 9.43
CA ARG A 188 4.27 15.22 10.46
C ARG A 188 3.75 14.06 11.29
N LEU A 189 2.49 14.10 11.72
CA LEU A 189 1.85 13.03 12.47
C LEU A 189 1.85 11.72 11.65
N MET A 190 1.35 11.78 10.41
CA MET A 190 1.28 10.63 9.51
C MET A 190 2.67 10.02 9.26
N THR A 191 3.68 10.84 8.98
CA THR A 191 5.05 10.35 8.76
C THR A 191 5.59 9.59 9.97
N ARG A 192 5.38 10.09 11.18
CA ARG A 192 5.85 9.44 12.41
C ARG A 192 5.07 8.17 12.71
N ALA A 193 3.75 8.23 12.61
CA ALA A 193 2.86 7.11 12.91
C ALA A 193 3.03 5.97 11.91
N LEU A 194 3.00 6.25 10.61
CA LEU A 194 3.13 5.22 9.57
C LEU A 194 4.48 4.52 9.62
N ARG A 195 5.58 5.23 9.91
CA ARG A 195 6.91 4.61 10.12
C ARG A 195 6.87 3.60 11.27
N LYS A 196 6.22 3.95 12.39
CA LYS A 196 6.06 3.06 13.54
C LYS A 196 5.20 1.84 13.18
N ILE A 197 4.07 2.07 12.52
CA ILE A 197 3.14 1.00 12.13
C ILE A 197 3.83 0.06 11.12
N GLN A 198 4.56 0.59 10.14
CA GLN A 198 5.25 -0.20 9.11
C GLN A 198 6.26 -1.20 9.71
N TYR A 199 6.95 -0.80 10.77
CA TYR A 199 7.88 -1.69 11.49
C TYR A 199 7.13 -2.93 12.02
N THR A 200 6.03 -2.73 12.74
CA THR A 200 5.19 -3.81 13.27
C THR A 200 4.52 -4.61 12.15
N LEU A 201 4.00 -3.91 11.14
CA LEU A 201 3.25 -4.48 10.02
C LEU A 201 4.08 -5.47 9.21
N SER A 202 5.36 -5.15 8.95
CA SER A 202 6.27 -6.01 8.17
C SER A 202 6.53 -7.39 8.78
N ARG A 203 6.27 -7.54 10.09
CA ARG A 203 6.41 -8.78 10.86
C ARG A 203 5.06 -9.44 11.17
N SER A 204 3.97 -8.77 10.83
CA SER A 204 2.60 -9.26 10.98
C SER A 204 2.07 -9.79 9.65
N GLU A 205 0.99 -10.56 9.70
CA GLU A 205 0.21 -10.91 8.51
C GLU A 205 -0.97 -9.95 8.28
N THR A 206 -0.98 -8.78 8.92
CA THR A 206 -2.08 -7.81 8.76
C THR A 206 -1.98 -7.07 7.43
N LEU A 207 -3.10 -6.89 6.75
CA LEU A 207 -3.27 -5.95 5.64
C LEU A 207 -3.92 -4.67 6.16
N ILE A 208 -3.29 -3.51 5.89
CA ILE A 208 -3.91 -2.21 6.18
C ILE A 208 -4.36 -1.59 4.86
N ILE A 209 -5.61 -1.13 4.81
CA ILE A 209 -6.20 -0.45 3.65
C ILE A 209 -6.56 0.97 4.06
N PHE A 210 -5.94 1.95 3.42
CA PHE A 210 -6.33 3.34 3.53
C PHE A 210 -7.27 3.69 2.39
N VAL A 211 -8.45 4.22 2.71
CA VAL A 211 -9.33 4.83 1.72
C VAL A 211 -9.01 6.31 1.65
N ASN A 212 -8.89 6.83 0.43
CA ASN A 212 -8.59 8.23 0.21
C ASN A 212 -9.40 8.80 -0.96
N GLN A 213 -9.65 10.09 -0.92
CA GLN A 213 -10.32 10.80 -2.00
C GLN A 213 -9.28 11.52 -2.86
N ARG A 214 -9.47 11.51 -4.19
CA ARG A 214 -8.67 12.40 -5.06
C ARG A 214 -9.14 13.83 -4.80
N LEU A 215 -8.27 14.70 -4.27
CA LEU A 215 -8.44 16.12 -4.49
C LEU A 215 -8.22 16.37 -5.99
N GLU A 216 -9.26 16.83 -6.69
CA GLU A 216 -9.03 17.55 -7.94
C GLU A 216 -8.10 18.70 -7.59
N GLN A 217 -6.88 18.69 -8.14
CA GLN A 217 -6.06 19.89 -8.11
C GLN A 217 -6.80 20.93 -8.93
N SER A 218 -7.50 21.84 -8.26
CA SER A 218 -8.00 23.07 -8.83
C SER A 218 -6.82 23.81 -9.46
N GLY A 219 -6.67 23.64 -10.77
CA GLY A 219 -5.92 24.51 -11.66
C GLY A 219 -4.44 24.72 -11.35
N ALA A 220 -3.58 23.90 -11.93
CA ALA A 220 -2.50 24.49 -12.71
C ALA A 220 -3.10 25.17 -13.97
N GLN A 221 -3.89 26.24 -13.76
CA GLN A 221 -4.07 27.24 -14.81
C GLN A 221 -2.71 27.94 -14.90
N ILE A 222 -1.87 27.46 -15.80
CA ILE A 222 -0.84 28.33 -16.38
C ILE A 222 -1.63 29.37 -17.18
N HIS A 223 -2.01 30.46 -16.51
CA HIS A 223 -2.37 31.69 -17.21
C HIS A 223 -1.06 32.18 -17.84
N LEU A 224 -0.82 31.82 -19.10
CA LEU A 224 0.14 32.51 -19.94
C LEU A 224 -0.38 33.93 -20.14
N LEU A 225 -0.17 34.82 -19.16
CA LEU A 225 -0.19 36.25 -19.40
C LEU A 225 1.07 36.59 -20.19
N GLY A 226 0.95 36.45 -21.51
CA GLY A 226 1.99 36.73 -22.49
C GLY A 226 1.40 37.24 -23.79
N SER A 227 1.06 38.54 -23.78
CA SER A 227 0.92 39.47 -24.90
C SER A 227 0.47 38.95 -26.27
N THR A 228 -0.58 39.55 -26.80
CA THR A 228 -0.54 40.02 -28.20
C THR A 228 -1.10 41.43 -28.25
N ARG A 229 -0.20 42.38 -28.51
CA ARG A 229 -0.52 43.71 -29.01
C ARG A 229 -1.39 43.58 -30.26
N ARG A 230 -2.48 44.33 -30.34
CA ARG A 230 -2.83 45.23 -31.44
C ARG A 230 -3.71 46.33 -30.91
#